data_AF-X1L420-F1
#
_entry.id   AF-X1L420-F1
#
_cell.length_a   1.000
_cell.length_b   1.000
_cell.length_c   1.000
_cell.angle_alpha   90.00
_cell.angle_beta   90.00
_cell.angle_gamma   90.00
#
_symmetry.space_group_name_H-M   'P 1'
#
loop_
_entity.id
_entity.type
_entity.pdbx_description
1 polymer ?
#
loop_
_entity_poly.entity_id
_entity_poly.type
_entity_poly.pdbx_seq_one_letter_code
_entity_poly.pdbx_strand_id
1 'polypeptide(L)' 'MELNVLIDEDLEPNLELDWLQSIAWQVLVAQGVGAEVEMGLVIATQERVQQLNKDYLG' A
#
# COMPACT_ATOMS: atom_id res chain seq x y z
N MET A 1 -1.52 14.76 5.03
CA MET A 1 -1.34 13.62 4.11
C MET A 1 -1.19 12.45 5.03
N GLU A 2 -1.96 11.40 4.81
CA GLU A 2 -2.01 10.23 5.69
C GLU A 2 -1.74 8.99 4.85
N LEU A 3 -0.96 8.06 5.40
CA LEU A 3 -0.58 6.82 4.76
C LEU A 3 -0.85 5.66 5.71
N ASN A 4 -1.76 4.78 5.32
CA ASN A 4 -2.15 3.60 6.08
C ASN A 4 -1.65 2.35 5.36
N VAL A 5 -0.76 1.57 5.99
CA VAL A 5 -0.22 0.33 5.43
C VAL A 5 -0.82 -0.87 6.16
N LEU A 6 -1.42 -1.79 5.40
CA LEU A 6 -1.93 -3.07 5.89
C LEU A 6 -1.13 -4.20 5.24
N ILE A 7 -0.72 -5.17 6.05
CA ILE A 7 -0.12 -6.43 5.59
C ILE A 7 -1.12 -7.53 5.93
N ASP A 8 -1.45 -8.38 4.96
CA ASP A 8 -2.31 -9.54 5.21
C ASP A 8 -1.72 -10.42 6.31
N GLU A 9 -2.56 -10.96 7.19
CA GLU A 9 -2.14 -11.72 8.37
C GLU A 9 -1.30 -12.97 8.03
N ASP A 10 -1.48 -13.53 6.83
CA ASP A 10 -0.76 -14.70 6.33
C ASP A 10 0.62 -14.34 5.72
N LEU A 11 1.03 -13.07 5.76
CA LEU A 11 2.29 -12.58 5.22
C LEU A 11 3.24 -12.13 6.33
N GLU A 12 4.41 -12.78 6.37
CA GLU A 12 5.60 -12.28 7.08
C GLU A 12 6.64 -11.80 6.06
N PRO A 13 6.44 -10.62 5.45
CA PRO A 13 7.41 -10.12 4.50
C PRO A 13 8.68 -9.71 5.25
N ASN A 14 9.84 -9.99 4.67
CA ASN A 14 11.09 -9.36 5.10
C ASN A 14 11.12 -7.91 4.61
N LEU A 15 10.24 -7.07 5.16
CA LEU A 15 9.97 -5.71 4.76
C LEU A 15 9.78 -4.84 5.99
N GLU A 16 10.60 -3.81 6.11
CA GLU A 16 10.44 -2.81 7.17
C GLU A 16 9.28 -1.86 6.82
N LEU A 17 8.29 -1.78 7.70
CA LEU A 17 7.12 -0.91 7.52
C LEU A 17 7.52 0.56 7.37
N ASP A 18 8.42 1.04 8.22
CA ASP A 18 8.89 2.44 8.21
C ASP A 18 9.60 2.78 6.89
N TRP A 19 10.36 1.83 6.34
CA TRP A 19 11.00 2.00 5.04
C TRP A 19 9.96 2.16 3.92
N LEU A 20 8.95 1.29 3.90
CA LEU A 20 7.90 1.35 2.90
C LEU A 20 7.09 2.64 3.00
N GLN A 21 6.74 3.05 4.23
CA GLN A 21 6.04 4.30 4.48
C GLN A 21 6.84 5.51 3.99
N SER A 22 8.15 5.53 4.26
CA SER A 22 9.05 6.59 3.81
C SER A 22 9.10 6.69 2.28
N ILE A 23 9.20 5.56 1.57
CA ILE A 23 9.20 5.54 0.11
C ILE A 23 7.87 6.04 -0.46
N ALA A 24 6.74 5.53 0.04
CA ALA A 24 5.41 5.95 -0.42
C ALA A 24 5.20 7.46 -0.22
N TRP A 25 5.61 7.98 0.95
CA TRP A 25 5.55 9.41 1.23
C TRP A 25 6.38 10.24 0.24
N GLN A 26 7.63 9.84 0.00
CA GLN A 26 8.52 10.53 -0.95
C GLN A 26 7.92 10.57 -2.36
N VAL A 27 7.30 9.47 -2.81
CA VAL A 27 6.61 9.42 -4.10
C VAL A 27 5.43 10.37 -4.14
N LEU A 28 4.59 10.40 -3.10
CA LEU A 28 3.44 11.31 -3.03
C LEU A 28 3.86 12.78 -3.08
N VAL A 29 4.92 13.14 -2.35
CA VAL A 29 5.50 14.48 -2.40
C VAL A 29 6.02 14.80 -3.79
N ALA A 30 6.74 13.88 -4.43
CA ALA A 30 7.30 14.07 -5.77
C ALA A 30 6.21 14.23 -6.85
N GLN A 31 5.05 13.59 -6.67
CA GLN A 31 3.88 13.73 -7.54
C GLN A 31 3.06 15.00 -7.27
N GLY A 32 3.46 15.82 -6.30
CA GLY A 32 2.75 17.06 -5.95
C GLY A 32 1.40 16.81 -5.28
N VAL A 33 1.22 15.65 -4.63
CA VAL A 33 -0.03 15.31 -3.94
C VAL A 33 -0.24 16.25 -2.75
N GLY A 34 -1.43 16.83 -2.66
CA GLY A 34 -1.79 17.79 -1.62
C GLY A 34 -1.77 17.20 -0.21
N ALA A 35 -1.62 18.07 0.79
CA ALA A 35 -1.55 17.70 2.20
C ALA A 35 -2.88 17.15 2.77
N GLU A 36 -3.98 17.17 2.02
CA GLU A 36 -5.31 16.71 2.47
C GLU A 36 -5.66 15.31 1.93
N VAL A 37 -4.69 14.59 1.36
CA VAL A 37 -4.92 13.25 0.79
C VAL A 37 -4.59 12.15 1.80
N GLU A 38 -5.45 11.14 1.84
CA GLU A 38 -5.21 9.87 2.52
C GLU A 38 -4.95 8.77 1.48
N MET A 39 -3.98 7.90 1.76
CA MET A 39 -3.64 6.75 0.92
C MET A 39 -3.59 5.48 1.78
N GLY A 40 -4.31 4.44 1.33
CA GLY A 40 -4.18 3.08 1.83
C GLY A 40 -3.29 2.24 0.93
N LEU A 41 -2.37 1.48 1.51
CA LEU A 41 -1.52 0.49 0.84
C LEU A 41 -1.74 -0.89 1.48
N VAL A 42 -2.06 -1.89 0.66
CA VAL A 42 -2.26 -3.27 1.12
C VAL A 42 -1.18 -4.16 0.52
N ILE A 43 -0.41 -4.82 1.38
CA ILE A 43 0.56 -5.85 1.02
C ILE A 43 -0.12 -7.19 1.19
N ALA A 44 -0.37 -7.86 0.07
CA ALA A 44 -1.21 -9.05 0.00
C ALA A 44 -0.50 -10.17 -0.77
N THR A 45 -0.97 -11.41 -0.56
CA THR A 45 -0.46 -12.57 -1.31
C THR A 45 -0.85 -12.46 -2.78
N GLN A 46 -0.16 -13.21 -3.64
CA GLN A 46 -0.51 -13.27 -5.05
C GLN A 46 -1.93 -13.78 -5.26
N GLU A 47 -2.34 -14.81 -4.51
CA GLU A 47 -3.67 -15.39 -4.53
C GLU A 47 -4.72 -14.33 -4.16
N ARG A 48 -4.47 -13.53 -3.12
CA ARG A 48 -5.35 -12.45 -2.71
C ARG A 48 -5.47 -11.37 -3.79
N VAL A 49 -4.36 -10.93 -4.38
CA VAL A 49 -4.38 -9.95 -5.48
C VAL A 49 -5.15 -10.49 -6.69
N GLN A 50 -4.97 -11.76 -7.04
CA GLN A 50 -5.72 -12.38 -8.14
C GLN A 50 -7.22 -12.42 -7.85
N GLN A 51 -7.61 -12.73 -6.62
CA GLN A 51 -9.01 -12.72 -6.21
C GLN A 51 -9.59 -11.30 -6.29
N LEU A 52 -8.88 -10.29 -5.76
CA LEU A 52 -9.30 -8.89 -5.83
C LEU A 52 -9.46 -8.41 -7.28
N ASN A 53 -8.53 -8.77 -8.16
CA ASN A 53 -8.64 -8.39 -9.57
C ASN A 53 -9.88 -9.02 -10.22
N LYS A 54 -10.17 -10.30 -9.96
CA LYS A 54 -11.41 -10.92 -10.45
C LYS A 54 -12.66 -10.24 -9.88
N ASP A 55 -12.64 -9.89 -8.60
CA ASP A 55 -13.80 -9.32 -7.90
C ASP A 55 -14.10 -7.89 -8.35
N TYR A 56 -13.07 -7.09 -8.64
CA TYR A 56 -13.21 -5.65 -8.90
C TYR A 56 -12.91 -5.22 -10.34
N LEU A 57 -12.11 -5.98 -11.09
CA LEU A 57 -11.66 -5.63 -12.44
C LEU A 57 -12.13 -6.61 -13.52
N GLY A 58 -12.71 -7.76 -13.13
CA GLY A 58 -13.21 -8.80 -14.04
C GLY A 58 -12.11 -9.69 -14.60
#